data_AF-A0A2V1HQ92-F1
#
_entry.id   AF-A0A2V1HQ92-F1
#
_cell.length_a   1.000
_cell.length_b   1.000
_cell.length_c   1.000
_cell.angle_alpha   90.00
_cell.angle_beta   90.00
_cell.angle_gamma   90.00
#
_symmetry.space_group_name_H-M   'P 1'
#
loop_
_entity.id
_entity.type
_entity.pdbx_description
1 polymer ?
#
loop_
_entity_poly.entity_id
_entity_poly.type
_entity_poly.pdbx_seq_one_letter_code
_entity_poly.pdbx_strand_id
1 'polypeptide(L)'
;MTSLDTGPRTYGNWRRPTTAGLGALGQMATGVMFAGIASSILAVMFSGLGTALVVAGLFGGVLLMVAVKDKHGQSALGRTVNRVSWWRTKITGANLYRSGPAGRGKWGTHQLPGLAAGSRLSEHHDSHGRAFALIHTPATRHFTVVIATEPDGAALVDQAEVDSQVAQYGIWLANLGDEPGLEAAAVTIETSPDTGTRLRSEVHGAMDAEAPEFAKAMLLEVVEAYPIGSATIRAYISLTFSASSRLGGKRRDAEEMGRDLAARLPGLTSSLGATGAGAARPLGAQELCEVIRVAYDPAAAALIDEARAAGETPDLSWSEVGPAAAEASWGSYRHDSAASTSWTMTSPPRGVVQSGILGRLLAPHRDIARKRVTLLYRPIDPARTAAIVEADLNAAAFNSSSSSKPTARSTMSTRSAQATAAEEAAGAGLLNFGLIVTATSTDLARVADASAAVDTLTAAARLQMRPAYGSQDTAFAAALPLGLVLPRHLRLPTEVRESL
;
A
#
# COMPACT_ATOMS: atom_id res chain seq x y z
N MET A 1 34.28 2.79 26.77
CA MET A 1 34.33 1.73 25.72
C MET A 1 33.48 0.57 26.20
N THR A 2 32.16 0.71 26.05
CA THR A 2 31.17 -0.32 26.37
C THR A 2 31.03 -1.22 25.15
N SER A 3 31.04 -2.53 25.36
CA SER A 3 30.96 -3.59 24.35
C SER A 3 29.93 -3.27 23.27
N LEU A 4 30.39 -3.16 22.02
CA LEU A 4 29.50 -3.14 20.85
C LEU A 4 28.79 -4.50 20.81
N ASP A 5 27.48 -4.44 20.99
CA ASP A 5 26.57 -5.57 20.90
C ASP A 5 26.76 -6.22 19.52
N THR A 6 27.34 -7.42 19.47
CA THR A 6 27.67 -8.17 18.23
C THR A 6 26.47 -8.98 17.71
N GLY A 7 25.29 -8.71 18.24
CA GLY A 7 24.04 -9.30 17.77
C GLY A 7 23.58 -8.72 16.43
N PRO A 8 22.84 -9.49 15.62
CA PRO A 8 22.24 -8.97 14.38
C PRO A 8 21.30 -7.80 14.70
N ARG A 9 21.41 -6.70 13.94
CA ARG A 9 20.54 -5.53 14.13
C ARG A 9 19.07 -5.92 14.03
N THR A 10 18.28 -5.38 14.94
CA THR A 10 16.84 -5.64 15.01
C THR A 10 16.06 -4.36 14.82
N TYR A 11 15.00 -4.44 14.03
CA TYR A 11 14.09 -3.33 13.76
C TYR A 11 12.77 -3.58 14.49
N GLY A 12 12.06 -2.53 14.90
CA GLY A 12 10.86 -2.72 15.71
C GLY A 12 10.25 -1.43 16.22
N ASN A 13 9.64 -1.50 17.40
CA ASN A 13 8.93 -0.40 18.07
C ASN A 13 7.74 0.17 17.30
N TRP A 14 7.24 -0.54 16.28
CA TRP A 14 6.02 -0.11 15.59
C TRP A 14 4.83 -0.16 16.54
N ARG A 15 4.14 0.97 16.60
CA ARG A 15 2.96 1.14 17.42
C ARG A 15 1.77 1.45 16.55
N ARG A 16 0.62 0.93 16.94
CA ARG A 16 -0.67 1.46 16.51
C ARG A 16 -1.08 2.56 17.50
N PRO A 17 -1.35 3.79 17.06
CA PRO A 17 -1.86 4.84 17.93
C PRO A 17 -3.10 4.34 18.66
N THR A 18 -3.21 4.65 19.95
CA THR A 18 -4.32 4.21 20.81
C THR A 18 -4.92 5.40 21.51
N THR A 19 -6.23 5.55 21.43
CA THR A 19 -6.93 6.58 22.21
C THR A 19 -7.04 6.17 23.69
N ALA A 20 -6.98 7.16 24.59
CA ALA A 20 -7.09 6.91 26.03
C ALA A 20 -8.54 6.56 26.42
N GLY A 21 -8.80 5.43 27.07
CA GLY A 21 -10.18 5.04 27.37
C GLY A 21 -10.31 4.15 28.60
N LEU A 22 -11.55 3.87 28.99
CA LEU A 22 -11.84 3.06 30.16
C LEU A 22 -11.90 1.57 29.78
N GLY A 23 -11.02 0.77 30.39
CA GLY A 23 -10.92 -0.67 30.14
C GLY A 23 -10.52 -0.99 28.70
N ALA A 24 -11.34 -1.76 27.98
CA ALA A 24 -11.10 -2.12 26.58
C ALA A 24 -11.75 -1.15 25.57
N LEU A 25 -12.44 -0.11 26.04
CA LEU A 25 -13.18 0.84 25.23
C LEU A 25 -12.31 2.06 24.90
N GLY A 26 -12.34 2.53 23.64
CA GLY A 26 -11.70 3.79 23.25
C GLY A 26 -12.48 5.02 23.75
N GLN A 27 -11.97 6.23 23.46
CA GLN A 27 -12.60 7.50 23.90
C GLN A 27 -14.07 7.62 23.49
N MET A 28 -14.39 7.35 22.22
CA MET A 28 -15.76 7.46 21.72
C MET A 28 -16.70 6.41 22.30
N ALA A 29 -16.23 5.16 22.43
CA ALA A 29 -17.02 4.11 23.06
C ALA A 29 -17.30 4.42 24.55
N THR A 30 -16.33 5.04 25.23
CA THR A 30 -16.49 5.56 26.60
C THR A 30 -17.53 6.69 26.64
N GLY A 31 -17.52 7.60 25.68
CA GLY A 31 -18.54 8.65 25.55
C GLY A 31 -19.95 8.09 25.31
N VAL A 32 -20.09 7.09 24.42
CA VAL A 32 -21.36 6.38 24.18
C VAL A 32 -21.85 5.68 25.45
N MET A 33 -20.95 5.14 26.26
CA MET A 33 -21.29 4.54 27.56
C MET A 33 -21.89 5.58 28.51
N PHE A 34 -21.25 6.74 28.67
CA PHE A 34 -21.79 7.80 29.53
C PHE A 34 -23.13 8.35 29.01
N ALA A 35 -23.26 8.56 27.69
CA ALA A 35 -24.50 8.97 27.08
C ALA A 35 -25.62 7.94 27.31
N GLY A 36 -25.32 6.65 27.15
CA GLY A 36 -26.26 5.56 27.42
C GLY A 36 -26.72 5.52 28.87
N ILE A 37 -25.79 5.70 29.82
CA ILE A 37 -26.11 5.80 31.26
C ILE A 37 -27.02 7.01 31.50
N ALA A 38 -26.67 8.20 31.03
CA ALA A 38 -27.47 9.41 31.20
C ALA A 38 -28.87 9.28 30.58
N SER A 39 -28.97 8.75 29.35
CA SER A 39 -30.25 8.47 28.68
C SER A 39 -31.10 7.46 29.45
N SER A 40 -30.49 6.42 30.04
CA SER A 40 -31.22 5.46 30.86
C SER A 40 -31.77 6.08 32.13
N ILE A 41 -31.03 6.99 32.79
CA ILE A 41 -31.50 7.73 33.98
C ILE A 41 -32.69 8.63 33.61
N LEU A 42 -32.59 9.37 32.50
CA LEU A 42 -33.71 10.20 32.01
C LEU A 42 -34.94 9.35 31.67
N ALA A 43 -34.76 8.18 31.07
CA ALA A 43 -35.87 7.26 30.78
C ALA A 43 -36.56 6.77 32.07
N VAL A 44 -35.82 6.49 33.15
CA VAL A 44 -36.40 6.17 34.46
C VAL A 44 -37.25 7.34 34.97
N MET A 45 -36.73 8.57 34.87
CA MET A 45 -37.40 9.76 35.40
C MET A 45 -38.73 10.08 34.71
N PHE A 46 -38.82 9.91 33.38
CA PHE A 46 -39.99 10.31 32.61
C PHE A 46 -40.95 9.17 32.26
N SER A 47 -40.48 7.92 32.23
CA SER A 47 -41.26 6.80 31.66
C SER A 47 -41.14 5.50 32.45
N GLY A 48 -40.44 5.51 33.59
CA GLY A 48 -40.34 4.37 34.50
C GLY A 48 -39.22 3.37 34.16
N LEU A 49 -39.07 2.34 34.99
CA LEU A 49 -37.94 1.41 34.95
C LEU A 49 -37.90 0.56 33.66
N GLY A 50 -39.05 0.20 33.11
CA GLY A 50 -39.14 -0.67 31.92
C GLY A 50 -38.50 -0.05 30.68
N THR A 51 -38.79 1.22 30.39
CA THR A 51 -38.19 1.94 29.24
C THR A 51 -36.69 2.15 29.43
N ALA A 52 -36.25 2.43 30.65
CA ALA A 52 -34.84 2.56 30.97
C ALA A 52 -34.04 1.28 30.74
N LEU A 53 -34.61 0.11 31.08
CA LEU A 53 -33.98 -1.18 30.80
C LEU A 53 -33.84 -1.45 29.30
N VAL A 54 -34.83 -1.06 28.48
CA VAL A 54 -34.75 -1.19 27.02
C VAL A 54 -33.65 -0.28 26.46
N VAL A 55 -33.58 0.98 26.91
CA VAL A 55 -32.53 1.92 26.51
C VAL A 55 -31.16 1.41 26.93
N ALA A 56 -30.99 1.00 28.18
CA ALA A 56 -29.74 0.44 28.70
C ALA A 56 -29.35 -0.84 27.94
N GLY A 57 -30.30 -1.72 27.61
CA GLY A 57 -30.06 -2.91 26.81
C GLY A 57 -29.60 -2.59 25.38
N LEU A 58 -30.17 -1.56 24.75
CA LEU A 58 -29.78 -1.12 23.41
C LEU A 58 -28.36 -0.53 23.40
N PHE A 59 -28.05 0.39 24.30
CA PHE A 59 -26.71 0.95 24.44
C PHE A 59 -25.69 -0.13 24.84
N GLY A 60 -26.05 -1.01 25.78
CA GLY A 60 -25.22 -2.16 26.19
C GLY A 60 -24.94 -3.11 25.04
N GLY A 61 -25.93 -3.40 24.20
CA GLY A 61 -25.76 -4.21 22.98
C GLY A 61 -24.82 -3.57 21.96
N VAL A 62 -24.94 -2.26 21.73
CA VAL A 62 -24.02 -1.52 20.85
C VAL A 62 -22.60 -1.53 21.40
N LEU A 63 -22.42 -1.25 22.70
CA LEU A 63 -21.12 -1.28 23.36
C LEU A 63 -20.49 -2.67 23.30
N LEU A 64 -21.27 -3.73 23.49
CA LEU A 64 -20.79 -5.10 23.35
C LEU A 64 -20.29 -5.37 21.93
N MET A 65 -21.02 -4.94 20.89
CA MET A 65 -20.56 -5.08 19.50
C MET A 65 -19.28 -4.29 19.20
N VAL A 66 -19.04 -3.18 19.89
CA VAL A 66 -17.81 -2.38 19.76
C VAL A 66 -16.64 -3.02 20.54
N ALA A 67 -16.93 -3.55 21.73
CA ALA A 67 -15.94 -4.15 22.62
C ALA A 67 -15.40 -5.49 22.09
N VAL A 68 -16.25 -6.30 21.45
CA VAL A 68 -15.84 -7.58 20.86
C VAL A 68 -15.05 -7.31 19.58
N LYS A 69 -13.72 -7.37 19.72
CA LYS A 69 -12.76 -7.22 18.62
C LYS A 69 -12.24 -8.58 18.16
N ASP A 70 -12.07 -8.74 16.85
CA ASP A 70 -11.43 -9.92 16.27
C ASP A 70 -9.90 -9.88 16.41
N LYS A 71 -9.22 -10.91 15.92
CA LYS A 71 -7.75 -10.99 15.89
C LYS A 71 -7.07 -9.84 15.12
N HIS A 72 -7.83 -9.11 14.30
CA HIS A 72 -7.39 -7.97 13.49
C HIS A 72 -7.78 -6.62 14.11
N GLY A 73 -8.37 -6.61 15.31
CA GLY A 73 -8.82 -5.40 15.99
C GLY A 73 -10.08 -4.77 15.38
N GLN A 74 -10.82 -5.49 14.53
CA GLN A 74 -12.09 -5.03 13.97
C GLN A 74 -13.23 -5.40 14.91
N SER A 75 -14.06 -4.42 15.24
CA SER A 75 -15.24 -4.64 16.07
C SER A 75 -16.32 -5.43 15.31
N ALA A 76 -17.18 -6.14 16.04
CA ALA A 76 -18.34 -6.81 15.44
C ALA A 76 -19.23 -5.81 14.69
N LEU A 77 -19.40 -4.59 15.23
CA LEU A 77 -20.10 -3.50 14.56
C LEU A 77 -19.47 -3.15 13.21
N GLY A 78 -18.14 -2.95 13.16
CA GLY A 78 -17.42 -2.63 11.93
C GLY A 78 -17.58 -3.70 10.85
N ARG A 79 -17.55 -4.99 11.25
CA ARG A 79 -17.79 -6.11 10.32
C ARG A 79 -19.20 -6.09 9.74
N THR A 80 -20.21 -5.81 10.57
CA THR A 80 -21.61 -5.70 10.14
C THR A 80 -21.79 -4.53 9.18
N VAL A 81 -21.23 -3.36 9.49
CA VAL A 81 -21.27 -2.18 8.60
C VAL A 81 -20.63 -2.49 7.25
N ASN A 82 -19.46 -3.14 7.24
CA ASN A 82 -18.80 -3.54 5.99
C ASN A 82 -19.66 -4.51 5.17
N ARG A 83 -20.33 -5.47 5.83
CA ARG A 83 -21.21 -6.44 5.16
C ARG A 83 -22.45 -5.76 4.56
N VAL A 84 -23.07 -4.83 5.30
CA VAL A 84 -24.23 -4.05 4.83
C VAL A 84 -23.84 -3.12 3.69
N SER A 85 -22.69 -2.44 3.80
CA SER A 85 -22.14 -1.60 2.73
C SER A 85 -21.94 -2.40 1.45
N TRP A 86 -21.31 -3.58 1.56
CA TRP A 86 -21.13 -4.47 0.43
C TRP A 86 -22.43 -4.96 -0.19
N TRP A 87 -23.40 -5.34 0.65
CA TRP A 87 -24.71 -5.77 0.17
C TRP A 87 -25.41 -4.65 -0.64
N ARG A 88 -25.31 -3.40 -0.17
CA ARG A 88 -25.78 -2.23 -0.93
C ARG A 88 -25.02 -2.08 -2.25
N THR A 89 -23.69 -2.20 -2.26
CA THR A 89 -22.88 -2.14 -3.49
C THR A 89 -23.31 -3.20 -4.52
N LYS A 90 -23.64 -4.42 -4.07
CA LYS A 90 -24.12 -5.49 -4.94
C LYS A 90 -25.52 -5.19 -5.49
N ILE A 91 -26.43 -4.68 -4.66
CA ILE A 91 -27.80 -4.34 -5.09
C ILE A 91 -27.80 -3.18 -6.09
N THR A 92 -26.94 -2.19 -5.90
CA THR A 92 -26.84 -1.04 -6.82
C THR A 92 -26.05 -1.37 -8.10
N GLY A 93 -25.44 -2.56 -8.17
CA GLY A 93 -24.57 -2.97 -9.28
C GLY A 93 -23.24 -2.22 -9.33
N ALA A 94 -22.88 -1.47 -8.28
CA ALA A 94 -21.64 -0.70 -8.21
C ALA A 94 -20.39 -1.59 -8.14
N ASN A 95 -20.54 -2.89 -7.90
CA ASN A 95 -19.47 -3.87 -7.96
C ASN A 95 -19.11 -4.30 -9.40
N LEU A 96 -19.94 -3.95 -10.40
CA LEU A 96 -19.72 -4.25 -11.80
C LEU A 96 -19.18 -3.01 -12.52
N TYR A 97 -18.07 -3.19 -13.21
CA TYR A 97 -17.44 -2.16 -14.04
C TYR A 97 -17.41 -2.62 -15.50
N ARG A 98 -17.88 -1.77 -16.40
CA ARG A 98 -17.82 -1.93 -17.85
C ARG A 98 -17.35 -0.62 -18.46
N SER A 99 -16.31 -0.66 -19.26
CA SER A 99 -15.74 0.48 -19.96
C SER A 99 -15.86 0.30 -21.47
N GLY A 100 -15.28 1.20 -22.25
CA GLY A 100 -15.37 1.12 -23.70
C GLY A 100 -16.78 1.43 -24.24
N PRO A 101 -17.09 1.01 -25.48
CA PRO A 101 -18.40 1.18 -26.11
C PRO A 101 -19.56 0.48 -25.35
N ALA A 102 -19.24 -0.57 -24.60
CA ALA A 102 -20.21 -1.29 -23.76
C ALA A 102 -20.42 -0.64 -22.38
N GLY A 103 -19.60 0.36 -22.03
CA GLY A 103 -19.63 1.04 -20.75
C GLY A 103 -20.68 2.15 -20.68
N ARG A 104 -21.01 2.58 -19.45
CA ARG A 104 -21.89 3.74 -19.20
C ARG A 104 -21.17 5.09 -19.31
N GLY A 105 -19.86 5.06 -19.56
CA GLY A 105 -19.05 6.27 -19.70
C GLY A 105 -19.38 7.03 -20.98
N LYS A 106 -19.43 8.36 -20.91
CA LYS A 106 -19.79 9.21 -22.07
C LYS A 106 -18.77 9.16 -23.20
N TRP A 107 -17.53 8.75 -22.90
CA TRP A 107 -16.39 8.88 -23.79
C TRP A 107 -16.05 7.59 -24.54
N GLY A 108 -16.69 6.46 -24.21
CA GLY A 108 -16.43 5.18 -24.86
C GLY A 108 -15.01 4.64 -24.69
N THR A 109 -14.22 5.17 -23.76
CA THR A 109 -12.82 4.77 -23.52
C THR A 109 -12.71 3.71 -22.42
N HIS A 110 -11.59 2.98 -22.42
CA HIS A 110 -11.25 1.99 -21.38
C HIS A 110 -10.64 2.66 -20.14
N GLN A 111 -11.38 3.60 -19.53
CA GLN A 111 -10.87 4.40 -18.41
C GLN A 111 -10.61 3.53 -17.16
N LEU A 112 -9.82 4.05 -16.23
CA LEU A 112 -9.59 3.39 -14.94
C LEU A 112 -10.88 3.32 -14.09
N PRO A 113 -11.04 2.28 -13.25
CA PRO A 113 -12.20 2.14 -12.37
C PRO A 113 -12.01 2.83 -11.02
N GLY A 114 -13.11 2.97 -10.28
CA GLY A 114 -13.10 3.30 -8.85
C GLY A 114 -12.38 4.61 -8.51
N LEU A 115 -11.48 4.56 -7.52
CA LEU A 115 -10.75 5.73 -7.02
C LEU A 115 -9.86 6.40 -8.07
N ALA A 116 -9.42 5.65 -9.07
CA ALA A 116 -8.54 6.13 -10.14
C ALA A 116 -9.30 6.67 -11.36
N ALA A 117 -10.63 6.54 -11.40
CA ALA A 117 -11.43 6.89 -12.59
C ALA A 117 -11.33 8.35 -13.01
N GLY A 118 -11.18 9.27 -12.06
CA GLY A 118 -11.02 10.69 -12.34
C GLY A 118 -9.57 11.13 -12.63
N SER A 119 -8.61 10.21 -12.57
CA SER A 119 -7.19 10.55 -12.71
C SER A 119 -6.86 11.01 -14.12
N ARG A 120 -5.87 11.90 -14.23
CA ARG A 120 -5.36 12.44 -15.49
C ARG A 120 -3.85 12.31 -15.51
N LEU A 121 -3.28 12.12 -16.69
CA LEU A 121 -1.84 12.02 -16.89
C LEU A 121 -1.35 13.24 -17.68
N SER A 122 -0.21 13.78 -17.28
CA SER A 122 0.59 14.74 -18.03
C SER A 122 2.05 14.33 -17.97
N GLU A 123 2.84 14.75 -18.96
CA GLU A 123 4.28 14.46 -19.01
C GLU A 123 5.06 15.76 -18.96
N HIS A 124 6.16 15.74 -18.22
CA HIS A 124 7.06 16.87 -17.98
C HIS A 124 8.51 16.38 -18.06
N HIS A 125 9.47 17.30 -18.07
CA HIS A 125 10.90 16.96 -18.05
C HIS A 125 11.55 17.55 -16.80
N ASP A 126 12.39 16.76 -16.13
CA ASP A 126 13.18 17.23 -14.99
C ASP A 126 14.37 18.09 -15.44
N SER A 127 15.13 18.65 -14.49
CA SER A 127 16.31 19.47 -14.82
C SER A 127 17.48 18.70 -15.44
N HIS A 128 17.43 17.36 -15.46
CA HIS A 128 18.35 16.50 -16.21
C HIS A 128 17.82 16.11 -17.59
N GLY A 129 16.67 16.64 -18.01
CA GLY A 129 16.02 16.31 -19.29
C GLY A 129 15.34 14.94 -19.31
N ARG A 130 15.14 14.29 -18.16
CA ARG A 130 14.44 13.01 -18.07
C ARG A 130 12.94 13.24 -18.05
N ALA A 131 12.21 12.55 -18.92
CA ALA A 131 10.75 12.60 -18.94
C ALA A 131 10.18 11.97 -17.65
N PHE A 132 9.13 12.58 -17.10
CA PHE A 132 8.40 12.05 -15.97
C PHE A 132 6.89 12.24 -16.10
N ALA A 133 6.17 11.18 -15.75
CA ALA A 133 4.73 11.13 -15.64
C ALA A 133 4.26 11.83 -14.37
N LEU A 134 3.26 12.70 -14.53
CA LEU A 134 2.56 13.37 -13.44
C LEU A 134 1.08 12.98 -13.47
N ILE A 135 0.67 12.16 -12.49
CA ILE A 135 -0.71 11.73 -12.31
C ILE A 135 -1.43 12.76 -11.43
N HIS A 136 -2.47 13.40 -11.95
CA HIS A 136 -3.36 14.25 -11.16
C HIS A 136 -4.62 13.49 -10.77
N THR A 137 -4.91 13.41 -9.47
CA THR A 137 -6.16 12.85 -8.93
C THR A 137 -7.07 13.99 -8.43
N PRO A 138 -8.06 14.45 -9.21
CA PRO A 138 -8.85 15.64 -8.87
C PRO A 138 -9.70 15.49 -7.60
N ALA A 139 -10.14 14.26 -7.29
CA ALA A 139 -10.98 13.98 -6.12
C ALA A 139 -10.30 14.38 -4.80
N THR A 140 -8.99 14.15 -4.70
CA THR A 140 -8.16 14.51 -3.54
C THR A 140 -7.27 15.72 -3.80
N ARG A 141 -7.17 16.18 -5.06
CA ARG A 141 -6.26 17.24 -5.52
C ARG A 141 -4.81 16.88 -5.24
N HIS A 142 -4.47 15.64 -5.53
CA HIS A 142 -3.13 15.11 -5.36
C HIS A 142 -2.44 14.97 -6.71
N PHE A 143 -1.12 15.16 -6.71
CA PHE A 143 -0.24 14.94 -7.84
C PHE A 143 0.77 13.86 -7.48
N THR A 144 0.89 12.81 -8.29
CA THR A 144 1.81 11.71 -8.04
C THR A 144 2.84 11.60 -9.15
N VAL A 145 4.10 11.45 -8.78
CA VAL A 145 5.18 11.01 -9.67
C VAL A 145 5.58 9.59 -9.33
N VAL A 146 6.02 8.83 -10.32
CA VAL A 146 6.43 7.44 -10.15
C VAL A 146 7.89 7.30 -10.58
N ILE A 147 8.68 6.67 -9.73
CA ILE A 147 10.10 6.39 -9.93
C ILE A 147 10.25 4.88 -10.09
N ALA A 148 10.83 4.42 -11.18
CA ALA A 148 11.30 3.05 -11.32
C ALA A 148 12.66 2.89 -10.66
N THR A 149 12.83 1.75 -9.99
CA THR A 149 14.04 1.36 -9.27
C THR A 149 14.40 -0.08 -9.62
N GLU A 150 15.69 -0.39 -9.57
CA GLU A 150 16.25 -1.71 -9.85
C GLU A 150 17.02 -2.19 -8.61
N PRO A 151 16.34 -2.77 -7.61
CA PRO A 151 16.99 -3.16 -6.37
C PRO A 151 18.00 -4.29 -6.61
N ASP A 152 19.22 -4.12 -6.12
CA ASP A 152 20.33 -5.07 -6.32
C ASP A 152 20.14 -6.39 -5.56
N GLY A 153 19.14 -6.44 -4.67
CA GLY A 153 18.90 -7.58 -3.78
C GLY A 153 19.92 -7.65 -2.64
N ALA A 154 19.82 -8.70 -1.81
CA ALA A 154 20.69 -8.90 -0.65
C ALA A 154 21.58 -10.15 -0.78
N ALA A 155 21.65 -10.75 -1.97
CA ALA A 155 22.46 -11.94 -2.19
C ALA A 155 23.94 -11.56 -2.30
N LEU A 156 24.81 -12.23 -1.54
CA LEU A 156 26.26 -12.01 -1.53
C LEU A 156 26.69 -10.60 -1.06
N VAL A 157 25.83 -9.90 -0.31
CA VAL A 157 26.14 -8.60 0.31
C VAL A 157 26.47 -8.81 1.78
N ASP A 158 27.53 -8.14 2.26
CA ASP A 158 27.93 -8.19 3.66
C ASP A 158 26.87 -7.56 4.57
N GLN A 159 26.69 -8.11 5.78
CA GLN A 159 25.68 -7.62 6.73
C GLN A 159 25.87 -6.14 7.08
N ALA A 160 27.11 -5.64 7.13
CA ALA A 160 27.40 -4.23 7.40
C ALA A 160 26.85 -3.30 6.29
N GLU A 161 26.91 -3.75 5.04
CA GLU A 161 26.36 -3.01 3.89
C GLU A 161 24.83 -3.05 3.92
N VAL A 162 24.23 -4.20 4.21
CA VAL A 162 22.77 -4.31 4.42
C VAL A 162 22.31 -3.37 5.54
N ASP A 163 23.02 -3.35 6.67
CA ASP A 163 22.71 -2.48 7.80
C ASP A 163 22.85 -0.99 7.44
N SER A 164 23.81 -0.65 6.58
CA SER A 164 24.02 0.70 6.04
C SER A 164 22.87 1.12 5.12
N GLN A 165 22.48 0.26 4.17
CA GLN A 165 21.38 0.50 3.24
C GLN A 165 20.05 0.68 3.99
N VAL A 166 19.77 -0.15 4.99
CA VAL A 166 18.56 -0.01 5.82
C VAL A 166 18.58 1.30 6.61
N ALA A 167 19.74 1.71 7.14
CA ALA A 167 19.86 3.01 7.81
C ALA A 167 19.62 4.18 6.84
N GLN A 168 20.18 4.11 5.64
CA GLN A 168 20.00 5.12 4.60
C GLN A 168 18.54 5.17 4.11
N TYR A 169 17.86 4.03 4.02
CA TYR A 169 16.42 3.97 3.75
C TYR A 169 15.61 4.64 4.87
N GLY A 170 15.99 4.45 6.13
CA GLY A 170 15.40 5.14 7.28
C GLY A 170 15.58 6.67 7.20
N ILE A 171 16.77 7.13 6.84
CA ILE A 171 17.06 8.56 6.63
C ILE A 171 16.23 9.11 5.47
N TRP A 172 16.15 8.39 4.35
CA TRP A 172 15.33 8.77 3.21
C TRP A 172 13.86 8.94 3.63
N LEU A 173 13.29 7.98 4.36
CA LEU A 173 11.93 8.06 4.89
C LEU A 173 11.72 9.24 5.84
N ALA A 174 12.71 9.59 6.67
CA ALA A 174 12.63 10.74 7.56
C ALA A 174 12.59 12.06 6.76
N ASN A 175 13.45 12.20 5.75
CA ASN A 175 13.53 13.39 4.90
C ASN A 175 12.24 13.63 4.10
N LEU A 176 11.43 12.58 3.85
CA LEU A 176 10.11 12.74 3.23
C LEU A 176 9.15 13.59 4.09
N GLY A 177 9.34 13.65 5.41
CA GLY A 177 8.56 14.52 6.29
C GLY A 177 8.83 16.01 6.07
N ASP A 178 10.03 16.36 5.61
CA ASP A 178 10.47 17.72 5.32
C ASP A 178 10.14 18.16 3.88
N GLU A 179 9.81 17.21 3.00
CA GLU A 179 9.57 17.47 1.59
C GLU A 179 8.28 18.31 1.38
N PRO A 180 8.37 19.53 0.81
CA PRO A 180 7.25 20.45 0.75
C PRO A 180 6.04 19.90 -0.01
N GLY A 181 4.93 19.76 0.73
CA GLY A 181 3.64 19.33 0.21
C GLY A 181 3.53 17.83 -0.07
N LEU A 182 4.52 17.01 0.33
CA LEU A 182 4.40 15.55 0.26
C LEU A 182 3.36 15.05 1.27
N GLU A 183 2.40 14.25 0.81
CA GLU A 183 1.32 13.68 1.62
C GLU A 183 1.50 12.17 1.85
N ALA A 184 2.11 11.48 0.89
CA ALA A 184 2.34 10.04 0.96
C ALA A 184 3.49 9.59 0.05
N ALA A 185 4.09 8.46 0.40
CA ALA A 185 4.94 7.69 -0.47
C ALA A 185 4.45 6.24 -0.52
N ALA A 186 4.66 5.54 -1.63
CA ALA A 186 4.38 4.11 -1.72
C ALA A 186 5.54 3.39 -2.40
N VAL A 187 5.99 2.28 -1.83
CA VAL A 187 7.00 1.40 -2.43
C VAL A 187 6.32 0.11 -2.84
N THR A 188 6.25 -0.13 -4.15
CA THR A 188 5.57 -1.25 -4.77
C THR A 188 6.59 -2.19 -5.37
N ILE A 189 6.70 -3.41 -4.82
CA ILE A 189 7.53 -4.48 -5.37
C ILE A 189 6.61 -5.47 -6.06
N GLU A 190 6.77 -5.63 -7.36
CA GLU A 190 5.99 -6.55 -8.18
C GLU A 190 6.87 -7.68 -8.69
N THR A 191 6.37 -8.90 -8.54
CA THR A 191 6.96 -10.11 -9.11
C THR A 191 5.99 -10.69 -10.12
N SER A 192 6.49 -10.99 -11.31
CA SER A 192 5.71 -11.58 -12.41
C SER A 192 6.55 -12.59 -13.18
N PRO A 193 5.94 -13.50 -13.94
CA PRO A 193 6.69 -14.41 -14.79
C PRO A 193 7.42 -13.57 -15.84
N ASP A 194 8.60 -14.01 -16.25
CA ASP A 194 9.24 -13.50 -17.45
C ASP A 194 8.36 -13.87 -18.66
N THR A 195 8.18 -12.94 -19.60
CA THR A 195 7.47 -13.21 -20.86
C THR A 195 8.32 -14.01 -21.84
N GLY A 196 9.61 -14.23 -21.52
CA GLY A 196 10.56 -14.98 -22.33
C GLY A 196 11.15 -14.16 -23.48
N THR A 197 10.58 -12.98 -23.75
CA THR A 197 11.04 -12.02 -24.76
C THR A 197 12.46 -11.54 -24.50
N ARG A 198 12.84 -11.32 -23.24
CA ARG A 198 14.18 -10.91 -22.85
C ARG A 198 15.22 -11.97 -23.21
N LEU A 199 15.02 -13.22 -22.78
CA LEU A 199 15.92 -14.33 -23.11
C LEU A 199 16.00 -14.52 -24.63
N ARG A 200 14.85 -14.46 -25.33
CA ARG A 200 14.79 -14.56 -26.79
C ARG A 200 15.61 -13.45 -27.47
N SER A 201 15.45 -12.21 -27.03
CA SER A 201 16.19 -11.05 -27.58
C SER A 201 17.69 -11.16 -27.32
N GLU A 202 18.10 -11.52 -26.09
CA GLU A 202 19.51 -11.73 -25.74
C GLU A 202 20.15 -12.83 -26.58
N VAL A 203 19.47 -13.98 -26.73
CA VAL A 203 19.97 -15.09 -27.56
C VAL A 203 20.08 -14.67 -29.03
N HIS A 204 19.04 -14.04 -29.61
CA HIS A 204 19.11 -13.60 -31.00
C HIS A 204 20.15 -12.49 -31.23
N GLY A 205 20.31 -11.57 -30.29
CA GLY A 205 21.26 -10.45 -30.38
C GLY A 205 22.72 -10.87 -30.16
N ALA A 206 22.97 -11.86 -29.32
CA ALA A 206 24.32 -12.35 -29.02
C ALA A 206 24.76 -13.54 -29.89
N MET A 207 23.87 -14.10 -30.72
CA MET A 207 24.19 -15.24 -31.57
C MET A 207 25.11 -14.83 -32.73
N ASP A 208 26.31 -15.40 -32.75
CA ASP A 208 27.25 -15.25 -33.86
C ASP A 208 26.70 -15.94 -35.13
N ALA A 209 26.72 -15.20 -36.24
CA ALA A 209 26.30 -15.70 -37.55
C ALA A 209 27.15 -16.90 -38.03
N GLU A 210 28.41 -17.00 -37.60
CA GLU A 210 29.34 -18.07 -37.98
C GLU A 210 29.34 -19.24 -36.97
N ALA A 211 28.50 -19.19 -35.93
CA ALA A 211 28.43 -20.28 -34.94
C ALA A 211 27.96 -21.61 -35.59
N PRO A 212 28.47 -22.78 -35.12
CA PRO A 212 28.03 -24.08 -35.60
C PRO A 212 26.52 -24.29 -35.49
N GLU A 213 25.91 -24.91 -36.50
CA GLU A 213 24.45 -25.07 -36.59
C GLU A 213 23.85 -25.80 -35.38
N PHE A 214 24.56 -26.81 -34.86
CA PHE A 214 24.15 -27.52 -33.65
C PHE A 214 24.03 -26.59 -32.42
N ALA A 215 24.96 -25.65 -32.26
CA ALA A 215 24.93 -24.72 -31.13
C ALA A 215 23.78 -23.71 -31.27
N LYS A 216 23.51 -23.23 -32.49
CA LYS A 216 22.34 -22.38 -32.78
C LYS A 216 21.04 -23.11 -32.50
N ALA A 217 20.90 -24.35 -32.99
CA ALA A 217 19.73 -25.19 -32.75
C ALA A 217 19.49 -25.43 -31.25
N MET A 218 20.55 -25.74 -30.48
CA MET A 218 20.45 -25.88 -29.03
C MET A 218 19.99 -24.59 -28.33
N LEU A 219 20.53 -23.43 -28.71
CA LEU A 219 20.13 -22.16 -28.11
C LEU A 219 18.68 -21.80 -28.44
N LEU A 220 18.23 -22.05 -29.67
CA LEU A 220 16.84 -21.86 -30.08
C LEU A 220 15.89 -22.82 -29.36
N GLU A 221 16.28 -24.10 -29.21
CA GLU A 221 15.52 -25.08 -28.44
C GLU A 221 15.39 -24.66 -26.97
N VAL A 222 16.45 -24.11 -26.35
CA VAL A 222 16.38 -23.56 -24.98
C VAL A 222 15.40 -22.38 -24.93
N VAL A 223 15.44 -21.45 -25.89
CA VAL A 223 14.49 -20.33 -25.94
C VAL A 223 13.04 -20.82 -26.06
N GLU A 224 12.78 -21.87 -26.85
CA GLU A 224 11.45 -22.46 -27.02
C GLU A 224 10.99 -23.31 -25.83
N ALA A 225 11.90 -24.02 -25.17
CA ALA A 225 11.61 -24.94 -24.06
C ALA A 225 11.63 -24.29 -22.66
N TYR A 226 12.25 -23.11 -22.52
CA TYR A 226 12.37 -22.37 -21.26
C TYR A 226 11.33 -21.26 -21.00
N PRO A 227 10.13 -21.20 -21.62
CA PRO A 227 9.41 -19.93 -21.72
C PRO A 227 8.80 -19.42 -20.40
N ILE A 228 8.79 -20.17 -19.28
CA ILE A 228 8.12 -19.72 -18.04
C ILE A 228 8.84 -20.20 -16.75
N GLY A 229 10.18 -20.08 -16.70
CA GLY A 229 10.98 -20.51 -15.54
C GLY A 229 11.54 -19.38 -14.67
N SER A 230 11.67 -18.17 -15.22
CA SER A 230 12.23 -17.00 -14.54
C SER A 230 11.13 -16.04 -14.13
N ALA A 231 11.36 -15.29 -13.06
CA ALA A 231 10.45 -14.26 -12.60
C ALA A 231 11.17 -12.93 -12.56
N THR A 232 10.51 -11.91 -13.09
CA THR A 232 10.97 -10.53 -13.09
C THR A 232 10.51 -9.85 -11.81
N ILE A 233 11.43 -9.13 -11.16
CA ILE A 233 11.11 -8.26 -10.03
C ILE A 233 11.22 -6.82 -10.52
N ARG A 234 10.15 -6.05 -10.36
CA ARG A 234 10.11 -4.62 -10.67
C ARG A 234 9.75 -3.86 -9.41
N ALA A 235 10.43 -2.74 -9.15
CA ALA A 235 10.17 -1.92 -7.98
C ALA A 235 9.84 -0.48 -8.40
N TYR A 236 8.77 0.06 -7.83
CA TYR A 236 8.27 1.40 -8.10
C TYR A 236 8.09 2.18 -6.81
N ILE A 237 8.49 3.45 -6.85
CA ILE A 237 8.27 4.40 -5.76
C ILE A 237 7.35 5.49 -6.25
N SER A 238 6.15 5.58 -5.67
CA SER A 238 5.21 6.66 -5.94
C SER A 238 5.34 7.72 -4.86
N LEU A 239 5.55 8.98 -5.25
CA LEU A 239 5.56 10.14 -4.34
C LEU A 239 4.37 11.02 -4.65
N THR A 240 3.53 11.26 -3.65
CA THR A 240 2.25 11.97 -3.80
C THR A 240 2.26 13.29 -3.06
N PHE A 241 1.99 14.36 -3.78
CA PHE A 241 2.02 15.74 -3.33
C PHE A 241 0.62 16.35 -3.34
N SER A 242 0.34 17.22 -2.38
CA SER A 242 -0.86 18.06 -2.36
C SER A 242 -0.73 19.20 -3.39
N ALA A 243 -1.84 19.52 -4.06
CA ALA A 243 -1.94 20.69 -4.94
C ALA A 243 -1.61 22.02 -4.23
N SER A 244 -1.65 22.07 -2.90
CA SER A 244 -1.23 23.24 -2.11
C SER A 244 -0.19 22.83 -1.08
N SER A 245 0.95 23.53 -1.06
CA SER A 245 2.06 23.26 -0.13
C SER A 245 1.78 23.70 1.31
N ARG A 246 0.76 24.53 1.52
CA ARG A 246 0.32 24.99 2.85
C ARG A 246 -1.20 24.95 2.94
N LEU A 247 -1.71 24.74 4.15
CA LEU A 247 -3.15 24.78 4.39
C LEU A 247 -3.70 26.17 4.00
N GLY A 248 -4.61 26.22 3.03
CA GLY A 248 -5.19 27.48 2.52
C GLY A 248 -4.36 28.23 1.48
N GLY A 249 -3.19 27.72 1.06
CA GLY A 249 -2.36 28.33 0.01
C GLY A 249 -2.97 28.21 -1.40
N LYS A 250 -2.48 29.04 -2.35
CA LYS A 250 -2.86 28.97 -3.78
C LYS A 250 -2.67 27.53 -4.28
N ARG A 251 -3.71 27.01 -4.93
CA ARG A 251 -3.64 25.68 -5.56
C ARG A 251 -2.86 25.79 -6.85
N ARG A 252 -1.92 24.87 -7.01
CA ARG A 252 -1.15 24.68 -8.23
C ARG A 252 -1.96 23.86 -9.23
N ASP A 253 -1.93 24.26 -10.48
CA ASP A 253 -2.37 23.39 -11.58
C ASP A 253 -1.27 22.36 -11.93
N ALA A 254 -1.54 21.51 -12.93
CA ALA A 254 -0.61 20.46 -13.33
C ALA A 254 0.70 21.01 -13.90
N GLU A 255 0.67 22.18 -14.53
CA GLU A 255 1.82 22.80 -15.18
C GLU A 255 2.71 23.51 -14.14
N GLU A 256 2.11 24.23 -13.21
CA GLU A 256 2.79 24.79 -12.04
C GLU A 256 3.42 23.68 -11.18
N MET A 257 2.71 22.57 -10.96
CA MET A 257 3.23 21.43 -10.21
C MET A 257 4.34 20.69 -10.96
N GLY A 258 4.18 20.47 -12.27
CA GLY A 258 5.20 19.84 -13.12
C GLY A 258 6.51 20.58 -13.06
N ARG A 259 6.50 21.91 -13.24
CA ARG A 259 7.71 22.75 -13.16
C ARG A 259 8.39 22.72 -11.80
N ASP A 260 7.60 22.72 -10.73
CA ASP A 260 8.11 22.69 -9.37
C ASP A 260 8.73 21.31 -9.00
N LEU A 261 8.12 20.22 -9.46
CA LEU A 261 8.66 18.87 -9.28
C LEU A 261 9.86 18.60 -10.19
N ALA A 262 9.92 19.19 -11.38
CA ALA A 262 11.04 19.07 -12.31
C ALA A 262 12.37 19.50 -11.67
N ALA A 263 12.36 20.51 -10.81
CA ALA A 263 13.54 20.98 -10.08
C ALA A 263 13.96 20.06 -8.92
N ARG A 264 13.00 19.34 -8.30
CA ARG A 264 13.20 18.56 -7.07
C ARG A 264 13.46 17.07 -7.33
N LEU A 265 12.92 16.53 -8.42
CA LEU A 265 13.01 15.12 -8.80
C LEU A 265 14.44 14.56 -8.86
N PRO A 266 15.45 15.29 -9.35
CA PRO A 266 16.85 14.84 -9.29
C PRO A 266 17.35 14.57 -7.87
N GLY A 267 17.02 15.43 -6.90
CA GLY A 267 17.35 15.22 -5.50
C GLY A 267 16.62 13.99 -4.93
N LEU A 268 15.33 13.86 -5.24
CA LEU A 268 14.50 12.73 -4.78
C LEU A 268 14.97 11.39 -5.36
N THR A 269 15.43 11.37 -6.61
CA THR A 269 15.96 10.16 -7.27
C THR A 269 17.38 9.83 -6.82
N SER A 270 18.27 10.82 -6.69
CA SER A 270 19.66 10.57 -6.23
C SER A 270 19.73 10.08 -4.78
N SER A 271 18.86 10.61 -3.90
CA SER A 271 18.80 10.16 -2.49
C SER A 271 18.40 8.69 -2.31
N LEU A 272 17.78 8.07 -3.33
CA LEU A 272 17.40 6.66 -3.30
C LEU A 272 18.56 5.70 -3.58
N GLY A 273 19.59 6.12 -4.33
CA GLY A 273 20.68 5.20 -4.73
C GLY A 273 21.43 4.58 -3.55
N ALA A 274 21.46 5.31 -2.44
CA ALA A 274 22.09 4.95 -1.19
C ALA A 274 21.30 3.90 -0.37
N THR A 275 20.03 3.66 -0.72
CA THR A 275 19.10 2.81 0.04
C THR A 275 19.08 1.34 -0.41
N GLY A 276 19.93 0.96 -1.37
CA GLY A 276 19.88 -0.35 -2.03
C GLY A 276 18.77 -0.46 -3.09
N ALA A 277 18.13 0.65 -3.46
CA ALA A 277 17.14 0.72 -4.54
C ALA A 277 17.77 0.68 -5.95
N GLY A 278 19.11 0.67 -6.03
CA GLY A 278 19.86 0.72 -7.29
C GLY A 278 19.57 1.98 -8.10
N ALA A 279 19.56 1.83 -9.43
CA ALA A 279 19.30 2.94 -10.34
C ALA A 279 17.85 3.43 -10.23
N ALA A 280 17.67 4.69 -9.78
CA ALA A 280 16.37 5.32 -9.64
C ALA A 280 16.13 6.35 -10.74
N ARG A 281 15.06 6.17 -11.53
CA ARG A 281 14.67 7.11 -12.60
C ARG A 281 13.16 7.36 -12.59
N PRO A 282 12.70 8.57 -12.94
CA PRO A 282 11.27 8.77 -13.15
C PRO A 282 10.76 7.90 -14.31
N LEU A 283 9.50 7.46 -14.20
CA LEU A 283 8.77 6.82 -15.29
C LEU A 283 8.20 7.87 -16.23
N GLY A 284 8.36 7.68 -17.55
CA GLY A 284 7.64 8.44 -18.56
C GLY A 284 6.16 8.04 -18.64
N ALA A 285 5.36 8.79 -19.40
CA ALA A 285 3.92 8.58 -19.52
C ALA A 285 3.57 7.22 -20.13
N GLN A 286 4.21 6.84 -21.22
CA GLN A 286 3.92 5.56 -21.91
C GLN A 286 4.32 4.35 -21.06
N GLU A 287 5.48 4.38 -20.42
CA GLU A 287 5.91 3.29 -19.53
C GLU A 287 4.97 3.15 -18.33
N LEU A 288 4.50 4.27 -17.76
CA LEU A 288 3.48 4.21 -16.72
C LEU A 288 2.15 3.65 -17.24
N CYS A 289 1.72 4.01 -18.45
CA CYS A 289 0.53 3.43 -19.09
C CYS A 289 0.66 1.90 -19.23
N GLU A 290 1.81 1.41 -19.68
CA GLU A 290 2.11 -0.03 -19.79
C GLU A 290 2.02 -0.72 -18.43
N VAL A 291 2.65 -0.16 -17.40
CA VAL A 291 2.62 -0.72 -16.03
C VAL A 291 1.19 -0.87 -15.52
N ILE A 292 0.36 0.15 -15.71
CA ILE A 292 -1.03 0.12 -15.25
C ILE A 292 -1.88 -0.81 -16.11
N ARG A 293 -1.71 -0.81 -17.44
CA ARG A 293 -2.42 -1.69 -18.36
C ARG A 293 -2.13 -3.16 -18.05
N VAL A 294 -0.87 -3.54 -17.90
CA VAL A 294 -0.42 -4.90 -17.56
C VAL A 294 -0.96 -5.36 -16.20
N ALA A 295 -1.16 -4.44 -15.27
CA ALA A 295 -1.75 -4.81 -13.99
C ALA A 295 -3.22 -5.25 -14.12
N TYR A 296 -4.02 -4.55 -14.93
CA TYR A 296 -5.43 -4.86 -15.17
C TYR A 296 -5.65 -5.93 -16.25
N ASP A 297 -4.66 -6.15 -17.11
CA ASP A 297 -4.66 -7.22 -18.11
C ASP A 297 -3.27 -7.85 -18.21
N PRO A 298 -2.95 -8.83 -17.34
CA PRO A 298 -1.66 -9.51 -17.38
C PRO A 298 -1.30 -10.15 -18.72
N ALA A 299 -2.28 -10.53 -19.55
CA ALA A 299 -2.03 -11.09 -20.87
C ALA A 299 -1.43 -10.06 -21.86
N ALA A 300 -1.66 -8.76 -21.64
CA ALA A 300 -1.06 -7.69 -22.47
C ALA A 300 0.46 -7.58 -22.28
N ALA A 301 1.04 -8.15 -21.22
CA ALA A 301 2.47 -8.06 -20.94
C ALA A 301 3.34 -8.62 -22.08
N ALA A 302 2.98 -9.79 -22.61
CA ALA A 302 3.73 -10.41 -23.69
C ALA A 302 3.72 -9.54 -24.95
N LEU A 303 2.56 -8.98 -25.32
CA LEU A 303 2.42 -8.11 -26.49
C LEU A 303 3.22 -6.81 -26.36
N ILE A 304 3.21 -6.20 -25.17
CA ILE A 304 3.98 -4.99 -24.89
C ILE A 304 5.48 -5.28 -24.93
N ASP A 305 5.92 -6.35 -24.29
CA ASP A 305 7.34 -6.74 -24.28
C ASP A 305 7.84 -7.11 -25.69
N GLU A 306 7.02 -7.77 -26.52
CA GLU A 306 7.32 -8.08 -27.92
C GLU A 306 7.46 -6.80 -28.77
N ALA A 307 6.53 -5.85 -28.63
CA ALA A 307 6.62 -4.56 -29.31
C ALA A 307 7.90 -3.81 -28.92
N ARG A 308 8.21 -3.76 -27.61
CA ARG A 308 9.45 -3.15 -27.10
C ARG A 308 10.69 -3.83 -27.66
N ALA A 309 10.70 -5.17 -27.74
CA ALA A 309 11.80 -5.93 -28.33
C ALA A 309 11.97 -5.64 -29.83
N ALA A 310 10.89 -5.31 -30.55
CA ALA A 310 10.93 -4.86 -31.94
C ALA A 310 11.34 -3.38 -32.10
N GLY A 311 11.61 -2.66 -31.00
CA GLY A 311 11.92 -1.22 -31.02
C GLY A 311 10.69 -0.33 -31.15
N GLU A 312 9.49 -0.89 -31.04
CA GLU A 312 8.23 -0.17 -31.07
C GLU A 312 7.82 0.25 -29.64
N THR A 313 7.28 1.46 -29.50
CA THR A 313 6.65 1.90 -28.25
C THR A 313 5.14 1.86 -28.45
N PRO A 314 4.41 0.95 -27.77
CA PRO A 314 2.96 0.94 -27.83
C PRO A 314 2.39 2.31 -27.46
N ASP A 315 1.54 2.88 -28.32
CA ASP A 315 0.88 4.15 -28.03
C ASP A 315 -0.35 3.90 -27.14
N LEU A 316 -0.15 4.00 -25.83
CA LEU A 316 -1.20 3.81 -24.84
C LEU A 316 -1.63 5.16 -24.26
N SER A 317 -2.88 5.55 -24.54
CA SER A 317 -3.50 6.70 -23.89
C SER A 317 -3.93 6.37 -22.47
N TRP A 318 -3.68 7.27 -21.51
CA TRP A 318 -4.14 7.13 -20.13
C TRP A 318 -5.66 6.92 -19.99
N SER A 319 -6.45 7.44 -20.92
CA SER A 319 -7.91 7.22 -20.91
C SER A 319 -8.32 5.78 -21.27
N GLU A 320 -7.37 4.94 -21.67
CA GLU A 320 -7.59 3.57 -22.17
C GLU A 320 -6.78 2.49 -21.45
N VAL A 321 -6.03 2.84 -20.39
CA VAL A 321 -5.20 1.87 -19.64
C VAL A 321 -5.99 1.01 -18.65
N GLY A 322 -7.27 1.31 -18.44
CA GLY A 322 -8.14 0.53 -17.57
C GLY A 322 -8.65 -0.77 -18.20
N PRO A 323 -9.30 -1.63 -17.42
CA PRO A 323 -9.85 -2.87 -17.92
C PRO A 323 -11.11 -2.62 -18.75
N ALA A 324 -11.37 -3.49 -19.73
CA ALA A 324 -12.64 -3.53 -20.46
C ALA A 324 -13.81 -3.89 -19.54
N ALA A 325 -13.57 -4.84 -18.65
CA ALA A 325 -14.54 -5.23 -17.64
C ALA A 325 -13.84 -5.59 -16.33
N ALA A 326 -14.45 -5.18 -15.23
CA ALA A 326 -14.06 -5.66 -13.92
C ALA A 326 -15.28 -5.98 -13.05
N GLU A 327 -15.10 -6.91 -12.13
CA GLU A 327 -16.13 -7.36 -11.20
C GLU A 327 -15.51 -7.56 -9.82
N ALA A 328 -15.90 -6.69 -8.89
CA ALA A 328 -15.61 -6.88 -7.49
C ALA A 328 -16.54 -7.95 -6.92
N SER A 329 -15.93 -8.88 -6.19
CA SER A 329 -16.58 -9.85 -5.33
C SER A 329 -16.21 -9.59 -3.88
N TRP A 330 -16.85 -10.31 -2.95
CA TRP A 330 -16.56 -10.13 -1.52
C TRP A 330 -15.08 -10.43 -1.22
N GLY A 331 -14.51 -11.47 -1.81
CA GLY A 331 -13.14 -11.92 -1.53
C GLY A 331 -12.16 -11.82 -2.70
N SER A 332 -12.60 -11.42 -3.89
CA SER A 332 -11.76 -11.35 -5.09
C SER A 332 -12.17 -10.19 -6.00
N TYR A 333 -11.29 -9.85 -6.94
CA TYR A 333 -11.52 -8.83 -7.97
C TYR A 333 -11.15 -9.40 -9.32
N ARG A 334 -12.15 -9.68 -10.15
CA ARG A 334 -11.94 -10.12 -11.52
C ARG A 334 -11.74 -8.89 -12.40
N HIS A 335 -10.70 -8.90 -13.21
CA HIS A 335 -10.42 -7.94 -14.27
C HIS A 335 -10.15 -8.73 -15.55
N ASP A 336 -9.63 -8.10 -16.60
CA ASP A 336 -9.70 -8.60 -17.98
C ASP A 336 -9.26 -10.08 -18.11
N SER A 337 -7.96 -10.34 -18.10
CA SER A 337 -7.41 -11.70 -18.26
C SER A 337 -7.11 -12.42 -16.95
N ALA A 338 -7.50 -11.86 -15.80
CA ALA A 338 -7.10 -12.40 -14.51
C ALA A 338 -8.05 -12.06 -13.35
N ALA A 339 -7.82 -12.71 -12.21
CA ALA A 339 -8.45 -12.36 -10.95
C ALA A 339 -7.41 -12.12 -9.87
N SER A 340 -7.62 -11.07 -9.09
CA SER A 340 -6.77 -10.69 -7.98
C SER A 340 -7.47 -10.85 -6.65
N THR A 341 -6.69 -11.17 -5.62
CA THR A 341 -7.08 -11.04 -4.23
C THR A 341 -6.08 -10.12 -3.55
N SER A 342 -6.57 -9.19 -2.74
CA SER A 342 -5.77 -8.24 -1.99
C SER A 342 -5.97 -8.41 -0.50
N TRP A 343 -4.89 -8.27 0.26
CA TRP A 343 -4.86 -8.29 1.71
C TRP A 343 -4.28 -6.98 2.23
N THR A 344 -4.82 -6.49 3.34
CA THR A 344 -4.32 -5.31 4.05
C THR A 344 -3.70 -5.72 5.39
N MET A 345 -2.60 -5.05 5.74
CA MET A 345 -1.93 -5.27 7.01
C MET A 345 -2.77 -4.74 8.17
N THR A 346 -2.93 -5.58 9.18
CA THR A 346 -3.67 -5.26 10.41
C THR A 346 -2.75 -5.13 11.62
N SER A 347 -1.61 -5.82 11.60
CA SER A 347 -0.51 -5.67 12.56
C SER A 347 0.82 -5.83 11.82
N PRO A 348 1.83 -4.99 12.12
CA PRO A 348 3.18 -5.16 11.61
C PRO A 348 3.83 -6.43 12.19
N PRO A 349 5.01 -6.84 11.66
CA PRO A 349 5.70 -8.03 12.13
C PRO A 349 5.97 -7.97 13.63
N ARG A 350 5.79 -9.12 14.31
CA ARG A 350 5.97 -9.21 15.77
C ARG A 350 7.29 -9.86 16.16
N GLY A 351 7.78 -9.46 17.33
CA GLY A 351 9.02 -9.99 17.93
C GLY A 351 10.26 -9.34 17.32
N VAL A 352 11.37 -10.07 17.33
CA VAL A 352 12.63 -9.62 16.73
C VAL A 352 12.49 -9.65 15.21
N VAL A 353 12.68 -8.48 14.58
CA VAL A 353 12.65 -8.33 13.12
C VAL A 353 14.03 -7.98 12.60
N GLN A 354 14.47 -8.70 11.58
CA GLN A 354 15.72 -8.46 10.88
C GLN A 354 15.44 -7.90 9.48
N SER A 355 16.47 -7.37 8.82
CA SER A 355 16.38 -6.75 7.49
C SER A 355 15.70 -7.66 6.44
N GLY A 356 15.95 -8.97 6.50
CA GLY A 356 15.43 -9.95 5.54
C GLY A 356 14.00 -10.47 5.79
N ILE A 357 13.23 -9.94 6.77
CA ILE A 357 11.95 -10.53 7.18
C ILE A 357 10.93 -10.67 6.04
N LEU A 358 10.95 -9.75 5.07
CA LEU A 358 10.04 -9.76 3.92
C LEU A 358 10.57 -10.58 2.74
N GLY A 359 11.80 -11.09 2.79
CA GLY A 359 12.49 -11.70 1.65
C GLY A 359 11.66 -12.80 0.97
N ARG A 360 11.08 -13.73 1.75
CA ARG A 360 10.20 -14.79 1.20
C ARG A 360 8.90 -14.24 0.62
N LEU A 361 8.32 -13.21 1.23
CA LEU A 361 7.09 -12.59 0.76
C LEU A 361 7.33 -11.84 -0.56
N LEU A 362 8.51 -11.23 -0.73
CA LEU A 362 8.89 -10.50 -1.94
C LEU A 362 9.37 -11.44 -3.06
N ALA A 363 9.93 -12.61 -2.73
CA ALA A 363 10.42 -13.56 -3.73
C ALA A 363 9.28 -14.11 -4.62
N PRO A 364 9.55 -14.44 -5.89
CA PRO A 364 8.59 -15.11 -6.76
C PRO A 364 8.03 -16.41 -6.16
N HIS A 365 6.81 -16.80 -6.55
CA HIS A 365 6.16 -18.02 -6.07
C HIS A 365 5.39 -18.73 -7.18
N ARG A 366 5.61 -20.03 -7.34
CA ARG A 366 5.02 -20.84 -8.43
C ARG A 366 3.49 -20.78 -8.52
N ASP A 367 2.82 -20.70 -7.37
CA ASP A 367 1.35 -20.73 -7.29
C ASP A 367 0.72 -19.33 -7.45
N ILE A 368 1.54 -18.28 -7.67
CA ILE A 368 1.08 -16.91 -7.84
C ILE A 368 1.67 -16.36 -9.14
N ALA A 369 0.81 -16.16 -10.15
CA ALA A 369 1.27 -15.65 -11.44
C ALA A 369 1.92 -14.27 -11.29
N ARG A 370 1.22 -13.31 -10.68
CA ARG A 370 1.76 -11.98 -10.37
C ARG A 370 1.49 -11.62 -8.92
N LYS A 371 2.51 -11.19 -8.19
CA LYS A 371 2.39 -10.77 -6.79
C LYS A 371 2.97 -9.38 -6.61
N ARG A 372 2.18 -8.51 -5.98
CA ARG A 372 2.56 -7.15 -5.64
C ARG A 372 2.52 -6.96 -4.14
N VAL A 373 3.59 -6.41 -3.59
CA VAL A 373 3.72 -6.02 -2.18
C VAL A 373 3.98 -4.54 -2.13
N THR A 374 3.01 -3.79 -1.63
CA THR A 374 3.03 -2.33 -1.61
C THR A 374 3.07 -1.83 -0.18
N LEU A 375 4.20 -1.23 0.22
CA LEU A 375 4.31 -0.47 1.46
C LEU A 375 3.78 0.94 1.22
N LEU A 376 2.88 1.38 2.07
CA LEU A 376 2.27 2.71 2.02
C LEU A 376 2.81 3.52 3.19
N TYR A 377 3.41 4.67 2.92
CA TYR A 377 3.95 5.58 3.91
C TYR A 377 3.20 6.91 3.90
N ARG A 378 2.95 7.46 5.08
CA ARG A 378 2.45 8.82 5.27
C ARG A 378 3.34 9.50 6.31
N PRO A 379 4.35 10.25 5.85
CA PRO A 379 5.19 11.06 6.71
C PRO A 379 4.33 12.03 7.54
N ILE A 380 4.75 12.31 8.76
CA ILE A 380 4.13 13.30 9.63
C ILE A 380 5.03 14.53 9.64
N ASP A 381 4.41 15.68 9.45
CA ASP A 381 5.08 16.99 9.52
C ASP A 381 5.81 17.13 10.87
N PRO A 382 7.12 17.43 10.87
CA PRO A 382 7.91 17.64 12.09
C PRO A 382 7.25 18.58 13.10
N ALA A 383 6.54 19.62 12.62
CA ALA A 383 5.85 20.58 13.48
C ALA A 383 4.72 19.96 14.34
N ARG A 384 4.19 18.79 13.95
CA ARG A 384 3.13 18.08 14.68
C ARG A 384 3.63 16.84 15.41
N THR A 385 4.84 16.39 15.11
CA THR A 385 5.38 15.11 15.59
C THR A 385 5.50 15.08 17.11
N ALA A 386 6.10 16.10 17.73
CA ALA A 386 6.25 16.18 19.19
C ALA A 386 4.91 16.05 19.94
N ALA A 387 3.88 16.77 19.50
CA ALA A 387 2.56 16.73 20.13
C ALA A 387 1.88 15.35 20.00
N ILE A 388 2.06 14.67 18.85
CA ILE A 388 1.54 13.32 18.63
C ILE A 388 2.25 12.32 19.54
N VAL A 389 3.57 12.38 19.61
CA VAL A 389 4.40 11.49 20.43
C VAL A 389 4.08 11.66 21.91
N GLU A 390 3.96 12.90 22.39
CA GLU A 390 3.59 13.20 23.77
C GLU A 390 2.18 12.69 24.11
N ALA A 391 1.19 12.94 23.25
CA ALA A 391 -0.17 12.44 23.42
C ALA A 391 -0.20 10.90 23.47
N ASP A 392 0.59 10.24 22.62
CA ASP A 392 0.70 8.80 22.56
C ASP A 392 1.36 8.22 23.83
N LEU A 393 2.41 8.88 24.35
CA LEU A 393 3.06 8.49 25.60
C LEU A 393 2.11 8.63 26.79
N ASN A 394 1.40 9.75 26.87
CA ASN A 394 0.39 10.00 27.90
C ASN A 394 -0.75 8.96 27.85
N ALA A 395 -1.24 8.64 26.65
CA ALA A 395 -2.27 7.61 26.48
C ALA A 395 -1.77 6.21 26.88
N ALA A 396 -0.52 5.86 26.54
CA ALA A 396 0.08 4.58 26.93
C ALA A 396 0.27 4.49 28.46
N ALA A 397 0.74 5.57 29.09
CA ALA A 397 0.89 5.65 30.54
C ALA A 397 -0.46 5.50 31.26
N PHE A 398 -1.48 6.24 30.80
CA PHE A 398 -2.85 6.15 31.34
C PHE A 398 -3.43 4.75 31.20
N ASN A 399 -3.31 4.13 30.03
CA ASN A 399 -3.83 2.77 29.81
C ASN A 399 -3.10 1.71 30.66
N SER A 400 -1.82 1.92 30.99
CA SER A 400 -1.09 1.04 31.88
C SER A 400 -1.42 1.26 33.36
N SER A 401 -1.73 2.49 33.77
CA SER A 401 -2.05 2.83 35.17
C SER A 401 -3.52 2.64 35.53
N SER A 402 -4.43 2.66 34.55
CA SER A 402 -5.87 2.48 34.76
C SER A 402 -6.29 1.03 35.05
N SER A 403 -5.41 0.05 34.82
CA SER A 403 -5.63 -1.35 35.17
C SER A 403 -4.89 -1.71 36.47
N SER A 404 -5.61 -2.30 37.42
CA SER A 404 -5.01 -2.83 38.66
C SER A 404 -4.06 -4.02 38.44
N LYS A 405 -4.12 -4.66 37.25
CA LYS A 405 -3.19 -5.71 36.81
C LYS A 405 -2.67 -5.38 35.41
N PRO A 406 -1.56 -4.62 35.29
CA PRO A 406 -0.93 -4.35 34.01
C PRO A 406 -0.50 -5.66 33.34
N THR A 407 -0.79 -5.80 32.05
CA THR A 407 -0.36 -6.97 31.27
C THR A 407 1.04 -6.72 30.73
N ALA A 408 1.79 -7.79 30.40
CA ALA A 408 3.09 -7.65 29.73
C ALA A 408 2.99 -6.79 28.44
N ARG A 409 1.84 -6.85 27.75
CA ARG A 409 1.55 -6.04 26.56
C ARG A 409 1.42 -4.55 26.88
N SER A 410 0.75 -4.16 27.97
CA SER A 410 0.62 -2.75 28.35
C SER A 410 1.97 -2.16 28.75
N THR A 411 2.76 -2.91 29.54
CA THR A 411 4.12 -2.50 29.93
C THR A 411 5.05 -2.35 28.72
N MET A 412 5.00 -3.30 27.78
CA MET A 412 5.79 -3.22 26.55
C MET A 412 5.35 -2.04 25.66
N SER A 413 4.04 -1.75 25.61
CA SER A 413 3.52 -0.59 24.88
C SER A 413 4.03 0.74 25.46
N THR A 414 4.07 0.88 26.78
CA THR A 414 4.64 2.08 27.43
C THR A 414 6.14 2.21 27.16
N ARG A 415 6.89 1.11 27.24
CA ARG A 415 8.33 1.12 26.91
C ARG A 415 8.59 1.51 25.45
N SER A 416 7.80 0.96 24.52
CA SER A 416 7.89 1.32 23.10
C SER A 416 7.58 2.80 22.87
N ALA A 417 6.56 3.34 23.58
CA ALA A 417 6.22 4.76 23.49
C ALA A 417 7.36 5.67 23.99
N GLN A 418 8.02 5.28 25.09
CA GLN A 418 9.19 5.97 25.60
C GLN A 418 10.37 5.90 24.62
N ALA A 419 10.60 4.76 23.98
CA ALA A 419 11.64 4.60 22.97
C ALA A 419 11.38 5.51 21.75
N THR A 420 10.15 5.52 21.22
CA THR A 420 9.77 6.43 20.12
C THR A 420 9.95 7.89 20.51
N ALA A 421 9.59 8.27 21.74
CA ALA A 421 9.80 9.64 22.23
C ALA A 421 11.28 10.01 22.34
N ALA A 422 12.14 9.07 22.75
CA ALA A 422 13.58 9.29 22.79
C ALA A 422 14.20 9.39 21.38
N GLU A 423 13.74 8.57 20.43
CA GLU A 423 14.16 8.61 19.02
C GLU A 423 13.74 9.93 18.35
N GLU A 424 12.51 10.40 18.60
CA GLU A 424 12.01 11.67 18.10
C GLU A 424 12.79 12.86 18.67
N ALA A 425 13.05 12.85 19.98
CA ALA A 425 13.89 13.86 20.63
C ALA A 425 15.34 13.86 20.10
N ALA A 426 15.81 12.74 19.53
CA ALA A 426 17.09 12.62 18.85
C ALA A 426 17.04 13.05 17.36
N GLY A 427 15.88 13.48 16.87
CA GLY A 427 15.68 13.99 15.50
C GLY A 427 15.14 12.95 14.51
N ALA A 428 14.64 11.80 14.96
CA ALA A 428 14.03 10.83 14.05
C ALA A 428 12.68 11.33 13.51
N GLY A 429 12.44 11.13 12.21
CA GLY A 429 11.15 11.40 11.59
C GLY A 429 10.08 10.40 12.03
N LEU A 430 8.83 10.87 12.16
CA LEU A 430 7.68 10.02 12.44
C LEU A 430 6.84 9.83 11.18
N LEU A 431 6.39 8.60 10.94
CA LEU A 431 5.49 8.30 9.82
C LEU A 431 4.50 7.21 10.17
N ASN A 432 3.36 7.23 9.49
CA ASN A 432 2.44 6.11 9.48
C ASN A 432 2.78 5.19 8.31
N PHE A 433 2.75 3.88 8.52
CA PHE A 433 2.91 2.93 7.42
C PHE A 433 1.82 1.85 7.41
N GLY A 434 1.58 1.32 6.22
CA GLY A 434 0.69 0.20 5.94
C GLY A 434 1.30 -0.70 4.89
N LEU A 435 0.72 -1.89 4.70
CA LEU A 435 1.17 -2.82 3.67
C LEU A 435 -0.05 -3.47 3.01
N ILE A 436 -0.03 -3.51 1.68
CA ILE A 436 -1.01 -4.23 0.86
C ILE A 436 -0.27 -5.32 0.09
N VAL A 437 -0.80 -6.55 0.13
CA VAL A 437 -0.36 -7.63 -0.76
C VAL A 437 -1.47 -7.89 -1.75
N THR A 438 -1.16 -7.98 -3.03
CA THR A 438 -2.09 -8.38 -4.07
C THR A 438 -1.50 -9.57 -4.82
N ALA A 439 -2.23 -10.69 -4.84
CA ALA A 439 -1.90 -11.84 -5.67
C ALA A 439 -2.90 -11.91 -6.83
N THR A 440 -2.37 -12.02 -8.03
CA THR A 440 -3.11 -12.11 -9.29
C THR A 440 -2.86 -13.47 -9.89
N SER A 441 -3.94 -14.17 -10.21
CA SER A 441 -3.94 -15.43 -10.94
C SER A 441 -4.57 -15.23 -12.31
N THR A 442 -3.91 -15.74 -13.36
CA THR A 442 -4.46 -15.79 -14.73
C THR A 442 -5.44 -16.95 -14.90
N ASP A 443 -5.44 -17.93 -13.99
CA ASP A 443 -6.42 -19.01 -13.92
C ASP A 443 -7.34 -18.84 -12.72
N LEU A 444 -8.65 -18.77 -12.96
CA LEU A 444 -9.66 -18.62 -11.92
C LEU A 444 -9.68 -19.83 -10.97
N ALA A 445 -9.36 -21.03 -11.45
CA ALA A 445 -9.32 -22.23 -10.61
C ALA A 445 -8.20 -22.16 -9.55
N ARG A 446 -7.11 -21.44 -9.85
CA ARG A 446 -5.94 -21.30 -8.97
C ARG A 446 -5.98 -20.13 -8.00
N VAL A 447 -7.06 -19.35 -7.99
CA VAL A 447 -7.20 -18.20 -7.06
C VAL A 447 -7.13 -18.65 -5.59
N ALA A 448 -7.68 -19.83 -5.28
CA ALA A 448 -7.62 -20.39 -3.93
C ALA A 448 -6.18 -20.77 -3.54
N ASP A 449 -5.42 -21.39 -4.45
CA ASP A 449 -4.03 -21.79 -4.22
C ASP A 449 -3.12 -20.55 -4.04
N ALA A 450 -3.29 -19.55 -4.91
CA ALA A 450 -2.60 -18.27 -4.78
C ALA A 450 -2.88 -17.59 -3.44
N SER A 451 -4.12 -17.68 -2.95
CA SER A 451 -4.52 -17.13 -1.65
C SER A 451 -3.87 -17.87 -0.48
N ALA A 452 -3.85 -19.21 -0.52
CA ALA A 452 -3.20 -20.04 0.49
C ALA A 452 -1.68 -19.81 0.52
N ALA A 453 -1.06 -19.59 -0.65
CA ALA A 453 0.34 -19.22 -0.76
C ALA A 453 0.63 -17.87 -0.07
N VAL A 454 -0.19 -16.85 -0.30
CA VAL A 454 -0.04 -15.55 0.40
C VAL A 454 -0.21 -15.69 1.91
N ASP A 455 -1.18 -16.46 2.38
CA ASP A 455 -1.38 -16.70 3.81
C ASP A 455 -0.14 -17.35 4.45
N THR A 456 0.50 -18.29 3.75
CA THR A 456 1.75 -18.94 4.18
C THR A 456 2.93 -17.97 4.20
N LEU A 457 3.09 -17.18 3.13
CA LEU A 457 4.20 -16.22 3.00
C LEU A 457 4.10 -15.07 4.02
N THR A 458 2.89 -14.57 4.26
CA THR A 458 2.65 -13.50 5.24
C THR A 458 2.83 -13.99 6.67
N ALA A 459 2.44 -15.24 6.97
CA ALA A 459 2.75 -15.88 8.24
C ALA A 459 4.26 -16.03 8.46
N ALA A 460 5.02 -16.42 7.42
CA ALA A 460 6.49 -16.51 7.50
C ALA A 460 7.15 -15.15 7.76
N ALA A 461 6.60 -14.07 7.17
CA ALA A 461 7.00 -12.68 7.45
C ALA A 461 6.47 -12.13 8.78
N ARG A 462 5.77 -12.96 9.57
CA ARG A 462 5.12 -12.60 10.86
C ARG A 462 4.12 -11.44 10.76
N LEU A 463 3.61 -11.17 9.56
CA LEU A 463 2.61 -10.14 9.32
C LEU A 463 1.23 -10.68 9.66
N GLN A 464 0.39 -9.85 10.28
CA GLN A 464 -1.03 -10.15 10.36
C GLN A 464 -1.77 -9.43 9.24
N MET A 465 -2.14 -10.20 8.23
CA MET A 465 -2.86 -9.71 7.06
C MET A 465 -4.32 -10.12 7.12
N ARG A 466 -5.20 -9.31 6.52
CA ARG A 466 -6.61 -9.62 6.36
C ARG A 466 -7.01 -9.38 4.90
N PRO A 467 -7.74 -10.30 4.25
CA PRO A 467 -8.30 -10.02 2.93
C PRO A 467 -9.14 -8.73 2.95
N ALA A 468 -9.04 -7.92 1.91
CA ALA A 468 -9.77 -6.66 1.74
C ALA A 468 -11.25 -6.90 1.40
N TYR A 469 -11.95 -7.61 2.28
CA TYR A 469 -13.31 -8.08 2.04
C TYR A 469 -14.28 -6.94 1.72
N GLY A 470 -14.93 -7.03 0.56
CA GLY A 470 -15.87 -6.02 0.06
C GLY A 470 -15.21 -4.71 -0.42
N SER A 471 -13.89 -4.69 -0.56
CA SER A 471 -13.11 -3.53 -1.06
C SER A 471 -11.90 -3.97 -1.88
N GLN A 472 -12.03 -5.10 -2.58
CA GLN A 472 -10.95 -5.72 -3.36
C GLN A 472 -10.50 -4.83 -4.53
N ASP A 473 -11.44 -4.17 -5.20
CA ASP A 473 -11.18 -3.16 -6.24
C ASP A 473 -10.33 -1.99 -5.73
N THR A 474 -10.67 -1.49 -4.53
CA THR A 474 -10.00 -0.37 -3.89
C THR A 474 -8.60 -0.76 -3.43
N ALA A 475 -8.46 -1.93 -2.81
CA ALA A 475 -7.16 -2.44 -2.37
C ALA A 475 -6.24 -2.78 -3.56
N PHE A 476 -6.80 -3.32 -4.64
CA PHE A 476 -6.07 -3.56 -5.89
C PHE A 476 -5.52 -2.25 -6.47
N ALA A 477 -6.37 -1.22 -6.59
CA ALA A 477 -5.96 0.08 -7.11
C ALA A 477 -4.93 0.78 -6.20
N ALA A 478 -5.08 0.66 -4.87
CA ALA A 478 -4.14 1.23 -3.91
C ALA A 478 -2.78 0.53 -3.89
N ALA A 479 -2.71 -0.72 -4.33
CA ALA A 479 -1.45 -1.43 -4.49
C ALA A 479 -0.71 -1.01 -5.77
N LEU A 480 -1.38 -0.42 -6.76
CA LEU A 480 -0.70 0.08 -7.98
C LEU A 480 0.18 1.29 -7.68
N PRO A 481 1.19 1.58 -8.52
CA PRO A 481 1.99 2.79 -8.43
C PRO A 481 1.23 4.04 -8.89
N LEU A 482 0.03 4.27 -8.36
CA LEU A 482 -0.84 5.43 -8.62
C LEU A 482 -0.74 6.51 -7.53
N GLY A 483 -0.13 6.18 -6.38
CA GLY A 483 -0.01 7.09 -5.23
C GLY A 483 -1.36 7.48 -4.62
N LEU A 484 -2.32 6.55 -4.56
CA LEU A 484 -3.64 6.82 -4.00
C LEU A 484 -3.59 6.91 -2.47
N VAL A 485 -3.93 8.09 -1.93
CA VAL A 485 -3.99 8.33 -0.47
C VAL A 485 -5.35 7.92 0.07
N LEU A 486 -5.54 6.63 0.32
CA LEU A 486 -6.82 6.03 0.73
C LEU A 486 -7.61 6.81 1.79
N PRO A 487 -7.00 7.30 2.89
CA PRO A 487 -7.72 8.05 3.91
C PRO A 487 -8.45 9.30 3.41
N ARG A 488 -7.95 9.94 2.35
CA ARG A 488 -8.51 11.17 1.77
C ARG A 488 -9.71 10.92 0.85
N HIS A 489 -9.94 9.67 0.45
CA HIS A 489 -11.11 9.27 -0.35
C HIS A 489 -12.31 8.86 0.52
N LEU A 490 -12.12 8.74 1.84
CA LEU A 490 -13.17 8.34 2.76
C LEU A 490 -14.02 9.54 3.18
N ARG A 491 -15.33 9.33 3.25
CA ARG A 491 -16.30 10.36 3.70
C ARG A 491 -16.26 10.61 5.21
N LEU A 492 -15.68 9.69 5.98
CA LEU A 492 -15.58 9.80 7.44
C LEU A 492 -14.31 10.55 7.83
N PRO A 493 -14.42 11.59 8.68
CA PRO A 493 -13.27 12.32 9.24
C PRO A 493 -12.27 11.37 9.92
N THR A 494 -11.00 11.74 9.90
CA THR A 494 -9.90 10.90 10.40
C THR A 494 -10.01 10.70 11.92
N GLU A 495 -10.45 11.74 12.63
CA GLU A 495 -10.59 11.79 14.09
C GLU A 495 -11.65 10.79 14.59
N VAL A 496 -12.74 10.66 13.82
CA VAL A 496 -13.80 9.67 14.07
C VAL A 496 -13.29 8.25 13.84
N ARG A 497 -12.31 8.06 12.93
CA ARG A 497 -11.78 6.74 12.59
C ARG A 497 -10.72 6.26 13.58
N GLU A 498 -9.86 7.15 14.05
CA GLU A 498 -8.83 6.81 15.03
C GLU A 498 -9.42 6.51 16.42
N SER A 499 -10.66 6.95 16.65
CA SER A 499 -11.40 6.74 17.88
C SER A 499 -12.40 5.56 17.87
N LEU A 500 -12.65 4.95 16.70
CA LEU A 500 -13.43 3.71 16.51
C LEU A 500 -12.50 2.48 16.53
#